data_AF-A0A1V5PQ05-F1
#
_entry.id   AF-A0A1V5PQ05-F1
#
_cell.length_a   1.000
_cell.length_b   1.000
_cell.length_c   1.000
_cell.angle_alpha   90.00
_cell.angle_beta   90.00
_cell.angle_gamma   90.00
#
_symmetry.space_group_name_H-M   'P 1'
#
loop_
_entity.id
_entity.type
_entity.pdbx_description
1 polymer ?
#
loop_
_entity_poly.entity_id
_entity_poly.type
_entity_poly.pdbx_seq_one_letter_code
_entity_poly.pdbx_strand_id
1 'polypeptide(L)'
;MEEFILSSEDLRDGKIWIVKLLYLSSLVETRLEARRLISQGEVTVDRERMLDVNAEVVIKDGTILKVGKFSFCKIKIISSQI
;
A
#
# COMPACT_ATOMS: atom_id res chain seq x y z
N MET A 1 3.86 -8.79 12.98
CA MET A 1 3.94 -7.65 12.04
C MET A 1 4.14 -8.26 10.68
N GLU A 2 3.22 -8.09 9.74
CA GLU A 2 3.40 -8.58 8.38
C GLU A 2 4.36 -7.66 7.63
N GLU A 3 5.34 -8.25 6.97
CA GLU A 3 6.25 -7.54 6.06
C GLU A 3 5.84 -7.88 4.64
N PHE A 4 5.51 -6.86 3.86
CA PHE A 4 5.20 -7.00 2.46
C PHE A 4 6.43 -6.60 1.63
N ILE A 5 6.94 -7.55 0.85
CA ILE A 5 8.09 -7.33 -0.02
C ILE A 5 7.56 -6.78 -1.34
N LEU A 6 7.98 -5.55 -1.67
CA LEU A 6 7.65 -4.89 -2.92
C LEU A 6 8.91 -4.80 -3.77
N SER A 7 8.85 -5.33 -4.99
CA SER A 7 9.92 -5.15 -5.97
C SER A 7 9.92 -3.70 -6.47
N SER A 8 11.11 -3.13 -6.67
CA SER A 8 11.25 -1.80 -7.27
C SER A 8 10.63 -1.70 -8.67
N GLU A 9 10.46 -2.82 -9.37
CA GLU A 9 9.80 -2.91 -10.70
C GLU A 9 8.30 -2.58 -10.66
N ASP A 10 7.64 -2.80 -9.53
CA ASP A 10 6.23 -2.46 -9.36
C ASP A 10 6.00 -0.97 -9.09
N LEU A 11 7.08 -0.25 -8.75
CA LEU A 11 7.09 1.19 -8.53
C LEU A 11 7.30 1.91 -9.85
N ARG A 12 6.45 2.90 -10.13
CA ARG A 12 6.64 3.86 -11.22
C ARG A 12 7.08 5.18 -10.60
N ASP A 13 8.31 5.61 -10.86
CA ASP A 13 8.91 6.81 -10.25
C ASP A 13 8.87 6.81 -8.71
N GLY A 14 9.06 5.65 -8.08
CA GLY A 14 8.98 5.49 -6.62
C GLY A 14 7.56 5.58 -6.06
N LYS A 15 6.55 5.61 -6.94
CA LYS A 15 5.13 5.64 -6.59
C LYS A 15 4.43 4.36 -7.01
N ILE A 16 3.34 4.06 -6.33
CA ILE A 16 2.41 3.01 -6.71
C ILE A 16 0.99 3.47 -6.46
N TRP A 17 0.09 2.99 -7.31
CA TRP A 17 -1.33 3.22 -7.11
C TRP A 17 -1.83 2.54 -5.82
N ILE A 18 -2.50 3.30 -4.95
CA ILE A 18 -2.93 2.81 -3.62
C ILE A 18 -3.80 1.54 -3.68
N VAL A 19 -4.70 1.44 -4.66
CA VAL A 19 -5.55 0.25 -4.83
C VAL A 19 -4.72 -0.97 -5.24
N LYS A 20 -3.73 -0.78 -6.13
CA LYS A 20 -2.81 -1.85 -6.53
C LYS A 20 -1.98 -2.29 -5.34
N LEU A 21 -1.48 -1.35 -4.55
CA LEU A 21 -0.68 -1.63 -3.36
C LEU A 21 -1.43 -2.50 -2.35
N LEU A 22 -2.65 -2.12 -1.99
CA LEU A 22 -3.50 -2.87 -1.04
C LEU A 22 -3.75 -4.30 -1.51
N TYR A 23 -4.00 -4.46 -2.81
CA TYR A 23 -4.24 -5.76 -3.43
C TYR A 23 -2.97 -6.62 -3.46
N LEU A 24 -1.82 -6.03 -3.81
CA LEU A 24 -0.54 -6.74 -3.81
C LEU A 24 -0.09 -7.12 -2.40
N SER A 25 -0.37 -6.27 -1.41
CA SER A 25 -0.01 -6.54 0.00
C SER A 25 -0.90 -7.59 0.66
N SER A 26 -1.82 -8.22 -0.08
CA SER A 26 -2.80 -9.20 0.43
C SER A 26 -3.60 -8.70 1.64
N LEU A 27 -3.71 -7.38 1.82
CA LEU A 27 -4.50 -6.77 2.91
C LEU A 27 -5.99 -6.70 2.56
N VAL A 28 -6.31 -6.82 1.27
CA VAL A 28 -7.68 -6.92 0.74
C VAL A 28 -7.74 -8.09 -0.22
N GLU A 29 -8.91 -8.72 -0.32
CA GLU A 29 -9.11 -9.82 -1.26
C GLU A 29 -9.36 -9.28 -2.68
N THR A 30 -9.96 -8.10 -2.79
CA THR A 30 -10.35 -7.52 -4.08
C THR A 30 -10.02 -6.04 -4.21
N ARG A 31 -9.82 -5.59 -5.46
CA ARG A 31 -9.62 -4.16 -5.77
C ARG A 31 -10.85 -3.30 -5.44
N LEU A 32 -12.05 -3.87 -5.50
CA LEU A 32 -13.29 -3.16 -5.14
C LEU A 32 -13.36 -2.90 -3.64
N GLU A 33 -12.96 -3.89 -2.83
CA GLU A 33 -12.84 -3.75 -1.39
C GLU A 33 -11.83 -2.66 -1.01
N ALA A 34 -10.63 -2.67 -1.62
CA ALA A 34 -9.66 -1.58 -1.46
C ALA A 34 -10.27 -0.20 -1.70
N ARG A 35 -11.02 -0.04 -2.80
CA ARG A 35 -11.70 1.22 -3.11
C ARG A 35 -12.68 1.63 -2.03
N ARG A 36 -13.48 0.70 -1.51
CA ARG A 36 -14.45 0.98 -0.43
C ARG A 36 -13.74 1.45 0.84
N LEU A 37 -12.68 0.77 1.23
CA LEU A 37 -11.89 1.12 2.42
C LEU A 37 -11.23 2.50 2.29
N ILE A 38 -10.70 2.82 1.11
CA ILE A 38 -10.14 4.15 0.81
C ILE A 38 -11.25 5.21 0.89
N SER A 39 -12.40 4.97 0.27
CA SER A 39 -13.53 5.92 0.31
C SER A 39 -14.11 6.12 1.72
N GLN A 40 -14.02 5.11 2.58
CA GLN A 40 -14.35 5.22 4.01
C GLN A 40 -13.22 5.86 4.84
N GLY A 41 -12.04 6.07 4.22
CA GLY A 41 -10.85 6.57 4.87
C GLY A 41 -10.29 5.61 5.92
N GLU A 42 -10.49 4.30 5.75
CA GLU A 42 -9.89 3.30 6.63
C GLU A 42 -8.45 2.97 6.23
N VAL A 43 -7.95 3.53 5.13
CA VAL A 43 -6.60 3.30 4.63
C VAL A 43 -5.69 4.46 5.01
N THR A 44 -4.55 4.15 5.61
CA THR A 44 -3.52 5.11 5.99
C THR A 44 -2.16 4.64 5.50
N VAL A 45 -1.40 5.50 4.83
CA VAL A 45 -0.03 5.25 4.36
C VAL A 45 0.89 6.24 5.04
N ASP A 46 1.91 5.76 5.74
CA ASP A 46 2.89 6.61 6.45
C ASP A 46 2.25 7.70 7.33
N ARG A 47 1.15 7.34 8.02
CA ARG A 47 0.31 8.23 8.87
C ARG A 47 -0.56 9.23 8.11
N GLU A 48 -0.58 9.19 6.79
CA GLU A 48 -1.46 10.00 5.95
C GLU A 48 -2.70 9.19 5.52
N ARG A 49 -3.89 9.77 5.72
CA ARG A 49 -5.17 9.11 5.41
C ARG A 49 -5.47 9.21 3.92
N MET A 50 -5.69 8.07 3.27
CA MET A 50 -6.01 8.02 1.85
C MET A 50 -7.52 8.08 1.66
N LEU A 51 -8.00 9.07 0.90
CA LEU A 51 -9.42 9.24 0.54
C LEU A 51 -9.66 9.13 -0.97
N ASP A 52 -8.61 9.30 -1.77
CA ASP A 52 -8.70 9.19 -3.22
C ASP A 52 -8.27 7.80 -3.67
N VAL A 53 -9.19 7.10 -4.34
CA VAL A 53 -8.96 5.78 -4.91
C VAL A 53 -7.99 5.80 -6.07
N ASN A 54 -7.73 6.95 -6.69
CA ASN A 54 -6.77 7.12 -7.78
C ASN A 54 -5.42 7.68 -7.30
N ALA A 55 -5.23 7.84 -5.98
CA ALA A 55 -3.99 8.37 -5.44
C ALA A 55 -2.80 7.46 -5.73
N GLU A 56 -1.69 8.09 -6.13
CA GLU A 56 -0.38 7.46 -6.20
C GLU A 56 0.40 7.76 -4.94
N VAL A 57 0.78 6.72 -4.20
CA VAL A 57 1.52 6.84 -2.95
C VAL A 57 3.00 6.58 -3.19
N VAL A 58 3.83 7.48 -2.68
CA VAL A 58 5.28 7.31 -2.69
C VAL A 58 5.64 6.26 -1.66
N ILE A 59 6.29 5.18 -2.09
CA ILE A 59 6.71 4.11 -1.19
C ILE A 59 8.21 4.22 -0.95
N LYS A 60 8.56 4.21 0.33
CA LYS A 60 9.94 4.14 0.81
C LYS A 60 10.16 2.83 1.56
N ASP A 61 11.41 2.42 1.69
CA ASP A 61 11.73 1.25 2.51
C ASP A 61 11.29 1.49 3.96
N GLY A 62 10.51 0.54 4.49
CA GLY A 62 9.92 0.63 5.82
C GLY A 62 8.61 1.43 5.92
N THR A 63 7.99 1.81 4.79
CA THR A 63 6.68 2.47 4.78
C THR A 63 5.64 1.61 5.50
N ILE A 64 4.85 2.22 6.39
CA ILE A 64 3.77 1.53 7.10
C ILE A 64 2.46 1.74 6.35
N LEU A 65 1.87 0.65 5.90
CA LEU A 65 0.53 0.61 5.32
C LEU A 65 -0.43 0.07 6.36
N LYS A 66 -1.50 0.81 6.64
CA LYS A 66 -2.54 0.43 7.59
C LYS A 66 -3.90 0.43 6.90
N VAL A 67 -4.68 -0.60 7.17
CA VAL A 67 -6.01 -0.84 6.64
C VAL A 67 -6.95 -1.18 7.79
N GLY A 68 -7.93 -0.32 8.02
CA GLY A 68 -8.85 -0.44 9.15
C GLY A 68 -8.14 -0.33 10.49
N LYS A 69 -8.66 -1.07 11.48
CA LYS A 69 -8.18 -1.00 12.87
C LYS A 69 -7.04 -1.98 13.18
N PHE A 70 -7.09 -3.18 12.60
CA PHE A 70 -6.24 -4.30 13.00
C PHE A 70 -5.20 -4.73 11.95
N SER A 71 -5.42 -4.40 10.67
CA SER A 71 -4.56 -4.86 9.58
C SER A 71 -3.53 -3.79 9.25
N PHE A 72 -2.24 -4.10 9.40
CA PHE A 72 -1.15 -3.23 8.97
C PHE A 72 0.05 -4.06 8.55
N CYS A 73 0.73 -3.62 7.50
CA CYS A 73 1.95 -4.23 7.03
C CYS A 73 3.04 -3.17 6.86
N LYS A 74 4.28 -3.64 6.96
CA LYS A 74 5.46 -2.83 6.67
C LYS A 74 5.94 -3.19 5.27
N ILE A 75 6.09 -2.20 4.41
CA ILE A 75 6.57 -2.39 3.05
C ILE A 75 8.09 -2.38 3.06
N LYS A 76 8.70 -3.41 2.48
CA LYS A 76 10.13 -3.53 2.29
C LYS A 76 10.43 -3.50 0.80
N ILE A 77 11.18 -2.50 0.36
CA ILE A 77 11.54 -2.39 -1.05
C ILE A 77 12.80 -3.22 -1.26
N ILE A 78 12.69 -4.25 -2.10
CA ILE A 78 13.87 -4.96 -2.57
C ILE A 78 14.28 -4.36 -3.92
N SER A 79 15.48 -3.79 -3.94
CA SER A 79 16.18 -3.50 -5.18
C SER A 79 16.92 -4.78 -5.53
N SER A 80 16.52 -5.47 -6.59
CA SER A 80 17.30 -6.59 -7.12
C SER A 80 18.57 -6.00 -7.73
N GLN A 81 19.58 -5.75 -6.90
CA GLN A 81 20.96 -5.66 -7.35
C GLN A 81 21.46 -7.10 -7.50
N ILE A 82 21.81 -7.44 -8.73
CA ILE A 82 22.68 -8.56 -9.08
C ILE A 82 24.01 -8.42 -8.33
#